data_AF-A0A935RCR6-F1
#
_entry.id   AF-A0A935RCR6-F1
#
_cell.length_a   1.000
_cell.length_b   1.000
_cell.length_c   1.000
_cell.angle_alpha   90.00
_cell.angle_beta   90.00
_cell.angle_gamma   90.00
#
_symmetry.space_group_name_H-M   'P 1'
#
loop_
_entity.id
_entity.type
_entity.pdbx_description
1 polymer ?
#
loop_
_entity_poly.entity_id
_entity_poly.type
_entity_poly.pdbx_seq_one_letter_code
_entity_poly.pdbx_strand_id
1 'polypeptide(L)'
;MARRGEAWTDPASGAFHGRFVMREGADDCRTCHADDLQGAGDAPACSSPPGWGAAGSHGLTGWPPVGCHEDLASNHPAGWGAPDAHGSAVIADGGSACASCHGFDYRGGVAGVSCYACHDGPGGHPLGWEEQVAHGTAAQGAAVAGCAVCHGADFRGGWTSVSCYQCHGGPTGRHGDGYAEPGQGCTAPQRRGRA
;
A
#
# COMPACT_ATOMS: atom_id res chain seq x y z
N MET A 1 9.90 -17.06 27.87
CA MET A 1 9.35 -16.38 26.67
C MET A 1 7.97 -15.84 27.04
N ALA A 2 7.76 -14.52 26.96
CA ALA A 2 6.47 -13.91 27.28
C ALA A 2 5.41 -14.37 26.26
N ARG A 3 4.23 -14.81 26.74
CA ARG A 3 3.11 -15.18 25.87
C ARG A 3 2.69 -13.94 25.08
N ARG A 4 2.90 -13.94 23.76
CA ARG A 4 2.43 -12.87 22.88
C ARG A 4 0.91 -13.01 22.76
N GLY A 5 0.18 -11.93 23.05
CA GLY A 5 -1.28 -11.94 23.18
C GLY A 5 -2.02 -12.10 21.84
N GLU A 6 -3.36 -12.14 21.90
CA GLU A 6 -4.29 -12.37 20.78
C GLU A 6 -4.01 -11.49 19.54
N ALA A 7 -3.53 -10.26 19.76
CA ALA A 7 -3.15 -9.33 18.72
C ALA A 7 -1.97 -9.77 17.84
N TRP A 8 -1.17 -10.76 18.27
CA TRP A 8 -0.04 -11.30 17.50
C TRP A 8 -0.48 -12.25 16.40
N THR A 9 -1.58 -12.97 16.62
CA THR A 9 -2.14 -13.96 15.69
C THR A 9 -3.38 -13.46 14.95
N ASP A 10 -3.93 -12.32 15.34
CA ASP A 10 -5.08 -11.68 14.68
C ASP A 10 -4.64 -10.92 13.41
N PRO A 11 -5.07 -11.30 12.20
CA PRO A 11 -4.71 -10.61 10.96
C PRO A 11 -5.25 -9.17 10.85
N ALA A 12 -6.30 -8.82 11.60
CA ALA A 12 -6.81 -7.46 11.67
C ALA A 12 -5.94 -6.54 12.54
N SER A 13 -5.08 -7.12 13.38
CA SER A 13 -4.19 -6.38 14.26
C SER A 13 -3.01 -5.76 13.50
N GLY A 14 -2.64 -4.54 13.89
CA GLY A 14 -1.39 -3.92 13.45
C GLY A 14 -0.13 -4.64 13.96
N ALA A 15 -0.27 -5.46 15.01
CA ALA A 15 0.78 -6.30 15.58
C ALA A 15 0.77 -7.74 15.04
N PHE A 16 -0.01 -8.01 13.99
CA PHE A 16 -0.08 -9.33 13.37
C PHE A 16 1.29 -9.81 12.90
N HIS A 17 1.69 -11.01 13.32
CA HIS A 17 3.02 -11.54 13.03
C HIS A 17 3.25 -11.77 11.52
N GLY A 18 2.21 -12.03 10.73
CA GLY A 18 2.36 -12.17 9.28
C GLY A 18 2.85 -10.88 8.62
N ARG A 19 2.60 -9.70 9.21
CA ARG A 19 3.17 -8.42 8.75
C ARG A 19 4.67 -8.33 9.01
N PHE A 20 5.17 -8.99 10.06
CA PHE A 20 6.61 -9.07 10.37
C PHE A 20 7.30 -9.98 9.36
N VAL A 21 6.73 -11.16 9.07
CA VAL A 21 7.24 -12.10 8.06
C VAL A 21 7.35 -11.44 6.68
N MET A 22 6.34 -10.66 6.29
CA MET A 22 6.33 -9.94 5.00
C MET A 22 7.38 -8.83 4.91
N ARG A 23 7.87 -8.29 6.03
CA ARG A 23 8.82 -7.17 6.06
C ARG A 23 10.26 -7.62 6.23
N GLU A 24 10.50 -8.53 7.15
CA GLU A 24 11.83 -8.93 7.59
C GLU A 24 12.26 -10.29 7.00
N GLY A 25 11.36 -10.95 6.24
CA GLY A 25 11.59 -12.30 5.73
C GLY A 25 11.32 -13.39 6.78
N ALA A 26 11.49 -14.64 6.37
CA ALA A 26 11.18 -15.81 7.21
C ALA A 26 12.42 -16.43 7.90
N ASP A 27 13.62 -15.88 7.69
CA ASP A 27 14.86 -16.49 8.17
C ASP A 27 14.93 -16.50 9.71
N ASP A 28 14.55 -15.40 10.36
CA ASP A 28 14.47 -15.32 11.83
C ASP A 28 13.39 -16.22 12.44
N CYS A 29 12.42 -16.67 11.62
CA CYS A 29 11.31 -17.49 12.08
C CYS A 29 11.73 -18.94 12.39
N ARG A 30 12.82 -19.43 11.77
CA ARG A 30 13.36 -20.79 11.99
C ARG A 30 13.78 -21.03 13.44
N THR A 31 14.12 -19.96 14.16
CA THR A 31 14.39 -19.97 15.61
C THR A 31 13.25 -20.58 16.42
N CYS A 32 12.01 -20.42 15.98
CA CYS A 32 10.82 -20.89 16.69
C CYS A 32 10.00 -21.93 15.91
N HIS A 33 10.17 -22.05 14.59
CA HIS A 33 9.31 -22.85 13.71
C HIS A 33 10.02 -24.00 12.99
N ALA A 34 11.20 -24.40 13.48
CA ALA A 34 12.12 -25.33 12.81
C ALA A 34 12.66 -24.80 11.47
N ASP A 35 13.73 -25.42 10.98
CA ASP A 35 14.46 -24.95 9.79
C ASP A 35 13.63 -25.04 8.51
N ASP A 36 12.64 -25.95 8.47
CA ASP A 36 11.71 -26.16 7.37
C ASP A 36 10.39 -25.40 7.53
N LEU A 37 10.25 -24.60 8.60
CA LEU A 37 9.05 -23.84 8.94
C LEU A 37 7.79 -24.72 9.15
N GLN A 38 7.96 -26.02 9.42
CA GLN A 38 6.85 -26.94 9.69
C GLN A 38 6.43 -26.97 11.16
N GLY A 39 6.98 -26.07 11.97
CA GLY A 39 6.65 -25.93 13.39
C GLY A 39 7.62 -26.69 14.29
N ALA A 40 7.75 -26.22 15.52
CA ALA A 40 8.58 -26.83 16.55
C ALA A 40 7.91 -26.72 17.93
N GLY A 41 7.69 -27.84 18.61
CA GLY A 41 6.97 -27.86 19.88
C GLY A 41 5.52 -27.39 19.72
N ASP A 42 5.14 -26.35 20.47
CA ASP A 42 3.79 -25.74 20.41
C ASP A 42 3.65 -24.72 19.26
N ALA A 43 4.72 -24.42 18.52
CA ALA A 43 4.69 -23.47 17.42
C ALA A 43 4.11 -24.15 16.16
N PRO A 44 3.03 -23.63 15.56
CA PRO A 44 2.43 -24.22 14.36
C PRO A 44 3.34 -24.08 13.14
N ALA A 45 3.14 -24.92 12.13
CA ALA A 45 3.75 -24.74 10.82
C ALA A 45 3.37 -23.39 10.22
N CYS A 46 4.27 -22.78 9.45
CA CYS A 46 3.98 -21.54 8.72
C CYS A 46 2.84 -21.72 7.70
N SER A 47 2.60 -22.95 7.24
CA SER A 47 1.48 -23.32 6.39
C SER A 47 0.20 -23.71 7.14
N SER A 48 0.17 -23.59 8.47
CA SER A 48 -0.95 -24.04 9.30
C SER A 48 -1.49 -22.92 10.17
N PRO A 49 -2.61 -22.27 9.79
CA PRO A 49 -3.38 -21.52 10.76
C PRO A 49 -3.92 -22.49 11.84
N PRO A 50 -4.10 -22.05 13.09
CA PRO A 50 -4.59 -22.92 14.16
C PRO A 50 -6.02 -23.38 13.81
N GLY A 51 -6.19 -24.71 13.67
CA GLY A 51 -7.48 -25.36 13.41
C GLY A 51 -7.58 -26.19 12.12
N TRP A 52 -6.52 -26.29 11.33
CA TRP A 52 -6.58 -26.88 9.99
C TRP A 52 -5.74 -28.15 9.92
N GLY A 53 -6.42 -29.29 10.06
CA GLY A 53 -5.83 -30.63 9.93
C GLY A 53 -5.32 -30.90 8.51
N ALA A 54 -4.35 -31.82 8.44
CA ALA A 54 -3.67 -32.25 7.23
C ALA A 54 -4.62 -32.75 6.11
N ALA A 55 -4.20 -32.49 4.87
CA ALA A 55 -4.62 -33.12 3.62
C ALA A 55 -6.14 -33.08 3.33
N GLY A 56 -6.59 -32.02 2.65
CA GLY A 56 -7.93 -31.97 2.10
C GLY A 56 -8.31 -30.59 1.59
N SER A 57 -8.17 -30.39 0.29
CA SER A 57 -8.72 -29.28 -0.48
C SER A 57 -10.21 -29.07 -0.18
N HIS A 58 -10.59 -27.97 0.47
CA HIS A 58 -11.79 -27.19 0.20
C HIS A 58 -11.60 -25.75 0.71
N GLY A 59 -11.96 -24.80 -0.15
CA GLY A 59 -11.52 -23.42 -0.08
C GLY A 59 -11.93 -22.65 1.16
N LEU A 60 -11.00 -21.82 1.63
CA LEU A 60 -11.32 -20.48 2.11
C LEU A 60 -10.40 -19.48 1.43
N THR A 61 -11.03 -18.52 0.79
CA THR A 61 -10.55 -17.15 0.57
C THR A 61 -9.89 -16.62 1.84
N GLY A 62 -8.57 -16.40 1.84
CA GLY A 62 -7.92 -15.90 3.06
C GLY A 62 -6.41 -15.94 3.13
N TRP A 63 -5.75 -15.45 2.08
CA TRP A 63 -4.38 -14.88 2.10
C TRP A 63 -3.15 -15.81 2.05
N PRO A 64 -2.19 -15.55 1.12
CA PRO A 64 -2.37 -14.68 -0.05
C PRO A 64 -3.40 -15.31 -1.01
N PRO A 65 -4.08 -14.52 -1.85
CA PRO A 65 -5.03 -15.08 -2.80
C PRO A 65 -4.27 -16.10 -3.67
N VAL A 66 -4.89 -17.26 -3.85
CA VAL A 66 -4.40 -18.41 -4.61
C VAL A 66 -3.88 -18.03 -6.01
N GLY A 67 -4.22 -16.84 -6.53
CA GLY A 67 -3.63 -16.29 -7.75
C GLY A 67 -2.13 -15.97 -7.67
N CYS A 68 -1.56 -15.39 -6.61
CA CYS A 68 -0.20 -14.81 -6.71
C CYS A 68 0.94 -15.84 -6.92
N HIS A 69 0.69 -17.13 -6.72
CA HIS A 69 1.73 -18.18 -6.66
C HIS A 69 1.64 -19.22 -7.79
N GLU A 70 0.57 -19.22 -8.58
CA GLU A 70 0.38 -20.12 -9.71
C GLU A 70 0.41 -19.26 -10.98
N ASP A 71 1.52 -19.38 -11.72
CA ASP A 71 1.83 -18.67 -12.97
C ASP A 71 1.71 -17.13 -12.88
N LEU A 72 2.79 -16.48 -12.42
CA LEU A 72 2.95 -15.01 -12.35
C LEU A 72 2.64 -14.28 -13.68
N ALA A 73 2.68 -14.97 -14.82
CA ALA A 73 2.34 -14.43 -16.13
C ALA A 73 0.82 -14.30 -16.40
N SER A 74 -0.05 -14.89 -15.57
CA SER A 74 -1.45 -15.17 -15.92
C SER A 74 -2.51 -14.56 -14.98
N ASN A 75 -2.11 -13.86 -13.91
CA ASN A 75 -3.06 -13.31 -12.92
C ASN A 75 -3.83 -12.08 -13.37
N HIS A 76 -3.35 -11.42 -14.43
CA HIS A 76 -4.08 -10.34 -15.08
C HIS A 76 -4.42 -10.75 -16.52
N PRO A 77 -5.58 -10.33 -17.04
CA PRO A 77 -5.96 -10.61 -18.41
C PRO A 77 -4.95 -10.00 -19.41
N ALA A 78 -4.86 -10.57 -20.61
CA ALA A 78 -4.04 -10.01 -21.66
C ALA A 78 -4.40 -8.53 -21.92
N GLY A 79 -3.38 -7.67 -22.04
CA GLY A 79 -3.57 -6.23 -22.22
C GLY A 79 -3.78 -5.42 -20.93
N TRP A 80 -3.74 -6.04 -19.76
CA TRP A 80 -3.96 -5.33 -18.48
C TRP A 80 -3.00 -4.16 -18.23
N GLY A 81 -1.80 -4.19 -18.79
CA GLY A 81 -0.85 -3.07 -18.72
C GLY A 81 -1.36 -1.77 -19.37
N ALA A 82 -2.46 -1.78 -20.12
CA ALA A 82 -3.06 -0.57 -20.67
C ALA A 82 -3.64 0.34 -19.57
N PRO A 83 -3.50 1.68 -19.68
CA PRO A 83 -3.96 2.63 -18.64
C PRO A 83 -5.45 2.55 -18.31
N ASP A 84 -6.29 2.25 -19.29
CA ASP A 84 -7.73 2.10 -19.14
C ASP A 84 -8.12 0.79 -18.43
N ALA A 85 -7.26 -0.22 -18.44
CA ALA A 85 -7.45 -1.47 -17.72
C ALA A 85 -6.86 -1.41 -16.29
N HIS A 86 -5.53 -1.26 -16.13
CA HIS A 86 -4.95 -1.24 -14.79
C HIS A 86 -5.35 0.00 -14.00
N GLY A 87 -5.43 1.17 -14.65
CA GLY A 87 -5.67 2.44 -13.98
C GLY A 87 -7.09 2.53 -13.44
N SER A 88 -8.07 2.01 -14.21
CA SER A 88 -9.46 1.93 -13.74
C SER A 88 -9.62 0.99 -12.55
N ALA A 89 -8.89 -0.14 -12.53
CA ALA A 89 -8.87 -1.06 -11.40
C ALA A 89 -8.28 -0.41 -10.13
N VAL A 90 -7.18 0.33 -10.27
CA VAL A 90 -6.57 1.09 -9.17
C VAL A 90 -7.53 2.17 -8.64
N ILE A 91 -8.21 2.91 -9.53
CA ILE A 91 -9.21 3.92 -9.13
C ILE A 91 -10.37 3.27 -8.35
N ALA A 92 -10.83 2.10 -8.78
CA ALA A 92 -11.97 1.43 -8.15
C ALA A 92 -11.65 0.88 -6.75
N ASP A 93 -10.43 0.38 -6.53
CA ASP A 93 -10.05 -0.33 -5.30
C ASP A 93 -9.10 0.47 -4.38
N GLY A 94 -8.48 1.54 -4.86
CA GLY A 94 -7.47 2.30 -4.14
C GLY A 94 -6.15 1.54 -3.93
N GLY A 95 -5.91 0.50 -4.74
CA GLY A 95 -4.69 -0.33 -4.72
C GLY A 95 -4.62 -1.38 -3.61
N SER A 96 -5.61 -1.43 -2.71
CA SER A 96 -5.57 -2.29 -1.52
C SER A 96 -5.55 -3.80 -1.85
N ALA A 97 -6.30 -4.23 -2.86
CA ALA A 97 -6.30 -5.60 -3.37
C ALA A 97 -4.96 -5.93 -4.04
N CYS A 98 -4.33 -4.96 -4.71
CA CYS A 98 -3.05 -5.13 -5.39
C CYS A 98 -1.91 -5.40 -4.40
N ALA A 99 -1.97 -4.79 -3.21
CA ALA A 99 -0.93 -4.93 -2.18
C ALA A 99 -0.71 -6.39 -1.72
N SER A 100 -1.70 -7.26 -1.90
CA SER A 100 -1.61 -8.67 -1.53
C SER A 100 -0.55 -9.45 -2.34
N CYS A 101 -0.36 -9.12 -3.63
CA CYS A 101 0.69 -9.71 -4.46
C CYS A 101 1.88 -8.74 -4.65
N HIS A 102 1.61 -7.43 -4.78
CA HIS A 102 2.61 -6.41 -5.14
C HIS A 102 3.32 -5.77 -3.94
N GLY A 103 2.99 -6.22 -2.72
CA GLY A 103 3.51 -5.69 -1.47
C GLY A 103 2.74 -4.47 -0.97
N PHE A 104 2.65 -4.30 0.35
CA PHE A 104 2.03 -3.12 0.96
C PHE A 104 2.79 -1.81 0.71
N ASP A 105 4.05 -1.92 0.35
CA ASP A 105 4.87 -0.79 -0.10
C ASP A 105 4.80 -0.60 -1.62
N TYR A 106 4.10 -1.49 -2.35
CA TYR A 106 3.96 -1.50 -3.81
C TYR A 106 5.30 -1.61 -4.57
N ARG A 107 6.33 -2.17 -3.93
CA ARG A 107 7.68 -2.32 -4.50
C ARG A 107 7.94 -3.64 -5.19
N GLY A 108 6.91 -4.46 -5.39
CA GLY A 108 6.99 -5.69 -6.17
C GLY A 108 6.43 -6.88 -5.44
N GLY A 109 6.57 -6.94 -4.12
CA GLY A 109 6.11 -8.07 -3.31
C GLY A 109 6.51 -9.42 -3.91
N VAL A 110 5.58 -10.38 -3.86
CA VAL A 110 5.76 -11.70 -4.49
C VAL A 110 5.55 -11.66 -6.00
N ALA A 111 4.83 -10.66 -6.52
CA ALA A 111 4.58 -10.49 -7.94
C ALA A 111 5.83 -10.03 -8.73
N GLY A 112 6.82 -9.45 -8.05
CA GLY A 112 8.04 -8.92 -8.67
C GLY A 112 7.84 -7.65 -9.53
N VAL A 113 6.63 -7.09 -9.58
CA VAL A 113 6.29 -5.91 -10.39
C VAL A 113 5.97 -4.72 -9.50
N SER A 114 6.78 -3.67 -9.57
CA SER A 114 6.61 -2.46 -8.76
C SER A 114 5.78 -1.39 -9.48
N CYS A 115 4.87 -0.73 -8.76
CA CYS A 115 4.22 0.49 -9.24
C CYS A 115 5.25 1.59 -9.57
N TYR A 116 6.36 1.62 -8.83
CA TYR A 116 7.44 2.60 -8.97
C TYR A 116 8.31 2.39 -10.21
N ALA A 117 8.11 1.31 -10.96
CA ALA A 117 8.80 1.11 -12.23
C ALA A 117 8.34 2.12 -13.30
N CYS A 118 7.11 2.62 -13.20
CA CYS A 118 6.52 3.54 -14.18
C CYS A 118 5.93 4.82 -13.56
N HIS A 119 5.48 4.76 -12.31
CA HIS A 119 4.76 5.84 -11.64
C HIS A 119 5.43 6.25 -10.33
N ASP A 120 5.10 7.44 -9.82
CA ASP A 120 5.47 7.82 -8.45
C ASP A 120 4.46 7.26 -7.44
N GLY A 121 4.45 5.93 -7.33
CA GLY A 121 3.60 5.19 -6.42
C GLY A 121 2.24 4.72 -6.99
N PRO A 122 1.37 4.15 -6.13
CA PRO A 122 0.15 3.47 -6.56
C PRO A 122 -0.91 4.43 -7.10
N GLY A 123 -0.78 5.75 -6.87
CA GLY A 123 -1.69 6.77 -7.39
C GLY A 123 -1.59 7.00 -8.91
N GLY A 124 -0.56 6.44 -9.57
CA GLY A 124 -0.40 6.53 -11.02
C GLY A 124 0.15 7.87 -11.52
N HIS A 125 0.60 8.75 -10.64
CA HIS A 125 1.26 9.98 -11.05
C HIS A 125 2.58 9.68 -11.78
N PRO A 126 3.01 10.50 -12.76
CA PRO A 126 4.33 10.38 -13.35
C PRO A 126 5.45 10.54 -12.31
N LEU A 127 6.63 10.01 -12.59
CA LEU A 127 7.81 10.26 -11.75
C LEU A 127 8.09 11.77 -11.64
N GLY A 128 8.38 12.24 -10.41
CA GLY A 128 8.64 13.66 -10.13
C GLY A 128 7.38 14.53 -10.11
N TRP A 129 6.20 13.95 -9.92
CA TRP A 129 4.95 14.70 -9.91
C TRP A 129 4.84 15.68 -8.75
N GLU A 130 5.44 15.36 -7.61
CA GLU A 130 5.50 16.21 -6.42
C GLU A 130 6.17 17.57 -6.66
N GLU A 131 6.96 17.68 -7.74
CA GLU A 131 7.63 18.91 -8.12
C GLU A 131 6.64 20.04 -8.43
N GLN A 132 6.97 21.23 -7.95
CA GLN A 132 6.07 22.40 -7.98
C GLN A 132 5.54 22.70 -9.38
N VAL A 133 6.37 22.57 -10.41
CA VAL A 133 5.98 22.87 -11.79
C VAL A 133 4.99 21.83 -12.33
N ALA A 134 5.20 20.54 -12.05
CA ALA A 134 4.35 19.46 -12.54
C ALA A 134 2.98 19.46 -11.84
N HIS A 135 2.97 19.25 -10.52
CA HIS A 135 1.75 19.26 -9.72
C HIS A 135 1.06 20.63 -9.73
N GLY A 136 1.82 21.72 -9.55
CA GLY A 136 1.24 23.07 -9.48
C GLY A 136 0.61 23.54 -10.79
N THR A 137 1.11 23.14 -11.95
CA THR A 137 0.46 23.44 -13.24
C THR A 137 -0.86 22.68 -13.38
N ALA A 138 -0.91 21.42 -12.95
CA ALA A 138 -2.12 20.62 -13.01
C ALA A 138 -3.19 21.03 -11.99
N ALA A 139 -2.78 21.56 -10.83
CA ALA A 139 -3.67 22.09 -9.82
C ALA A 139 -4.19 23.51 -10.12
N GLN A 140 -3.68 24.19 -11.16
CA GLN A 140 -4.18 25.50 -11.56
C GLN A 140 -5.54 25.38 -12.27
N GLY A 141 -6.60 25.95 -11.68
CA GLY A 141 -7.92 26.10 -12.30
C GLY A 141 -8.95 25.02 -11.92
N ALA A 142 -9.91 24.75 -12.80
CA ALA A 142 -11.04 23.84 -12.55
C ALA A 142 -10.66 22.34 -12.54
N ALA A 143 -9.39 22.00 -12.81
CA ALA A 143 -8.89 20.63 -12.91
C ALA A 143 -8.78 19.91 -11.56
N VAL A 144 -8.81 20.65 -10.44
CA VAL A 144 -8.67 20.10 -9.09
C VAL A 144 -9.78 19.10 -8.75
N ALA A 145 -10.97 19.23 -9.35
CA ALA A 145 -12.07 18.27 -9.14
C ALA A 145 -11.67 16.84 -9.53
N GLY A 146 -10.81 16.65 -10.53
CA GLY A 146 -10.32 15.33 -10.93
C GLY A 146 -9.44 14.68 -9.87
N CYS A 147 -8.72 15.47 -9.07
CA CYS A 147 -7.86 14.98 -8.01
C CYS A 147 -8.66 14.33 -6.86
N ALA A 148 -9.92 14.73 -6.67
CA ALA A 148 -10.77 14.23 -5.59
C ALA A 148 -11.07 12.73 -5.71
N VAL A 149 -10.93 12.14 -6.91
CA VAL A 149 -11.09 10.70 -7.15
C VAL A 149 -10.13 9.88 -6.28
N CYS A 150 -8.91 10.39 -6.05
CA CYS A 150 -7.89 9.70 -5.26
C CYS A 150 -7.64 10.37 -3.91
N HIS A 151 -7.66 11.70 -3.87
CA HIS A 151 -7.34 12.53 -2.70
C HIS A 151 -8.54 12.85 -1.80
N GLY A 152 -9.72 12.33 -2.16
CA GLY A 152 -10.97 12.52 -1.43
C GLY A 152 -11.71 13.80 -1.83
N ALA A 153 -13.03 13.79 -1.66
CA ALA A 153 -13.89 14.94 -1.96
C ALA A 153 -13.55 16.20 -1.13
N ASP A 154 -12.93 16.00 0.04
CA ASP A 154 -12.46 17.07 0.91
C ASP A 154 -10.97 17.38 0.73
N PHE A 155 -10.26 16.70 -0.17
CA PHE A 155 -8.84 16.85 -0.45
C PHE A 155 -7.93 16.61 0.76
N ARG A 156 -8.40 15.82 1.74
CA ARG A 156 -7.64 15.51 2.96
C ARG A 156 -6.88 14.20 2.91
N GLY A 157 -6.78 13.58 1.75
CA GLY A 157 -5.94 12.40 1.54
C GLY A 157 -6.64 11.27 0.80
N GLY A 158 -7.96 11.15 0.91
CA GLY A 158 -8.69 10.03 0.33
C GLY A 158 -8.03 8.70 0.69
N TRP A 159 -7.91 7.80 -0.30
CA TRP A 159 -7.18 6.55 -0.10
C TRP A 159 -5.66 6.70 -0.26
N THR A 160 -5.18 7.77 -0.89
CA THR A 160 -3.72 8.04 -1.04
C THR A 160 -3.06 8.52 0.24
N SER A 161 -3.83 9.02 1.22
CA SER A 161 -3.36 9.73 2.42
C SER A 161 -2.55 11.01 2.15
N VAL A 162 -2.47 11.49 0.90
CA VAL A 162 -1.78 12.73 0.52
C VAL A 162 -2.77 13.89 0.51
N SER A 163 -2.64 14.80 1.47
CA SER A 163 -3.57 15.91 1.68
C SER A 163 -3.06 17.21 1.04
N CYS A 164 -3.91 17.93 0.30
CA CYS A 164 -3.58 19.26 -0.22
C CYS A 164 -3.21 20.24 0.92
N TYR A 165 -3.77 20.00 2.11
CA TYR A 165 -3.52 20.81 3.31
C TYR A 165 -2.16 20.55 3.98
N GLN A 166 -1.34 19.65 3.43
CA GLN A 166 0.05 19.50 3.87
C GLN A 166 0.89 20.73 3.53
N CYS A 167 0.58 21.40 2.40
CA CYS A 167 1.31 22.58 1.95
C CYS A 167 0.42 23.79 1.66
N HIS A 168 -0.85 23.58 1.29
CA HIS A 168 -1.74 24.66 0.87
C HIS A 168 -2.83 24.97 1.90
N GLY A 169 -3.35 26.20 1.89
CA GLY A 169 -4.52 26.59 2.68
C GLY A 169 -5.84 25.98 2.17
N GLY A 170 -5.80 25.27 1.04
CA GLY A 170 -6.94 24.62 0.42
C GLY A 170 -6.59 24.05 -0.97
N PRO A 171 -7.53 23.32 -1.58
CA PRO A 171 -7.30 22.58 -2.83
C PRO A 171 -7.08 23.48 -4.06
N THR A 172 -7.48 24.75 -4.02
CA THR A 172 -7.30 25.70 -5.13
C THR A 172 -5.94 26.41 -5.11
N GLY A 173 -5.01 26.02 -4.23
CA GLY A 173 -3.66 26.55 -4.19
C GLY A 173 -3.55 28.04 -3.82
N ARG A 174 -4.66 28.71 -3.47
CA ARG A 174 -4.62 30.09 -2.98
C ARG A 174 -4.04 30.10 -1.57
N HIS A 175 -2.83 30.63 -1.47
CA HIS A 175 -2.34 31.18 -0.22
C HIS A 175 -3.26 32.36 0.17
N GLY A 176 -3.54 32.54 1.46
CA GLY A 176 -4.33 33.67 1.92
C GLY A 176 -3.66 35.02 1.58
N ASP A 177 -4.44 36.10 1.56
CA ASP A 177 -3.92 37.45 1.32
C ASP A 177 -2.75 37.74 2.29
N GLY A 178 -1.54 37.94 1.74
CA GLY A 178 -0.32 38.21 2.51
C GLY A 178 0.83 37.19 2.37
N TYR A 179 0.65 36.08 1.64
CA TYR A 179 1.76 35.18 1.32
C TYR A 179 2.62 35.74 0.18
N ALA A 180 3.84 36.14 0.51
CA ALA A 180 4.88 36.51 -0.43
C ALA A 180 5.86 35.34 -0.66
N GLU A 181 6.30 35.22 -1.90
CA GLU A 181 7.44 34.46 -2.44
C GLU A 181 7.18 33.09 -3.13
N PRO A 182 7.50 32.98 -4.44
CA PRO A 182 7.76 31.72 -5.12
C PRO A 182 9.10 31.14 -4.63
N GLY A 183 9.10 29.91 -4.13
CA GLY A 183 10.34 29.19 -3.77
C GLY A 183 10.32 28.45 -2.43
N GLN A 184 9.25 28.58 -1.64
CA GLN A 184 8.99 27.71 -0.50
C GLN A 184 8.37 26.41 -1.03
N GLY A 185 9.20 25.49 -1.53
CA GLY A 185 8.73 24.14 -1.87
C GLY A 185 8.08 23.48 -0.65
N CYS A 186 7.23 22.48 -0.88
CA CYS A 186 6.72 21.57 0.15
C CYS A 186 7.88 20.88 0.89
N THR A 187 8.53 21.54 1.84
CA THR A 187 9.46 20.87 2.74
C THR A 187 8.63 19.97 3.65
N ALA A 188 9.00 18.69 3.70
CA ALA A 188 8.42 17.61 4.48
C ALA A 188 7.94 18.01 5.91
N PRO A 189 7.05 17.20 6.53
CA PRO A 189 5.99 17.67 7.41
C PRO A 189 6.52 18.53 8.56
N GLN A 190 5.95 19.74 8.68
CA GLN A 190 5.99 20.47 9.93
C GLN A 190 5.34 19.58 10.99
N ARG A 191 6.19 18.88 11.76
CA ARG A 191 5.80 18.16 12.96
C ARG A 191 5.03 19.18 13.78
N ARG A 192 3.73 18.92 13.97
CA ARG A 192 2.88 19.72 14.85
C ARG A 192 3.58 19.80 16.20
N GLY A 193 4.14 20.97 16.49
CA GLY A 193 4.51 21.33 17.84
C GLY A 193 3.23 21.25 18.67
N ARG A 194 3.20 20.31 19.62
CA ARG A 194 2.23 20.35 20.70
C ARG A 194 2.45 21.66 21.45
N ALA A 195 1.42 22.50 21.48
CA ALA A 195 1.20 23.41 22.58
C ALA A 195 0.55 22.62 23.74
#